data_AF-A0A396HNF2-F1
#
_entry.id   AF-A0A396HNF2-F1
#
_cell.length_a   1.000
_cell.length_b   1.000
_cell.length_c   1.000
_cell.angle_alpha   90.00
_cell.angle_beta   90.00
_cell.angle_gamma   90.00
#
_symmetry.space_group_name_H-M   'P 1'
#
loop_
_entity.id
_entity.type
_entity.pdbx_description
1 polymer ?
#
loop_
_entity_poly.entity_id
_entity_poly.type
_entity_poly.pdbx_seq_one_letter_code
_entity_poly.pdbx_strand_id
1 'polypeptide(L)' 'MAQILMFFSSLIIFLTLFLVETRKTGIRCESKQDCPTMALPDYVTCVEGLCRIYLNTFA' A
#
# COMPACT_ATOMS: atom_id res chain seq x y z
N MET A 1 -9.20 -27.52 14.22
CA MET A 1 -7.87 -27.35 13.61
C MET A 1 -7.96 -26.68 12.24
N ALA A 2 -8.78 -27.17 11.31
CA ALA A 2 -8.95 -26.59 9.97
C ALA A 2 -9.50 -25.15 9.93
N GLN A 3 -10.41 -24.76 10.83
CA GLN A 3 -10.98 -23.40 10.87
C GLN A 3 -9.93 -22.33 11.17
N ILE A 4 -8.98 -22.63 12.06
CA ILE A 4 -7.90 -21.71 12.43
C ILE A 4 -6.98 -21.47 11.21
N LEU A 5 -6.67 -22.53 10.46
CA LEU A 5 -5.87 -22.45 9.23
C LEU A 5 -6.55 -21.61 8.15
N MET A 6 -7.88 -21.72 7.98
CA MET A 6 -8.63 -20.88 7.05
C MET A 6 -8.55 -19.40 7.44
N PHE A 7 -8.68 -19.10 8.74
CA PHE A 7 -8.60 -17.73 9.24
C PHE A 7 -7.24 -17.09 8.99
N PHE A 8 -6.15 -17.79 9.31
CA PHE A 8 -4.79 -17.30 9.02
C PHE A 8 -4.55 -17.12 7.51
N SER A 9 -5.06 -18.04 6.68
CA SER A 9 -4.93 -17.93 5.22
C SER A 9 -5.64 -16.70 4.69
N SER A 10 -6.86 -16.42 5.15
CA SER A 10 -7.57 -15.18 4.78
C SER A 10 -6.82 -13.93 5.25
N LEU A 11 -6.31 -13.90 6.49
CA LEU A 11 -5.55 -12.76 6.99
C LEU A 11 -4.28 -12.49 6.18
N ILE A 12 -3.54 -13.54 5.80
CA ILE A 12 -2.35 -13.41 4.97
C ILE A 12 -2.73 -12.89 3.58
N ILE A 13 -3.81 -13.38 2.97
CA ILE A 13 -4.30 -12.89 1.68
C ILE A 13 -4.71 -11.41 1.77
N PHE A 14 -5.43 -11.01 2.82
CA PHE A 14 -5.77 -9.61 3.03
C PHE A 14 -4.51 -8.75 3.20
N LEU A 15 -3.60 -9.13 4.09
CA LEU A 15 -2.37 -8.36 4.32
C LEU A 15 -1.49 -8.26 3.07
N THR A 16 -1.39 -9.33 2.28
CA THR A 16 -0.61 -9.32 1.03
C THR A 16 -1.28 -8.48 -0.04
N LEU A 17 -2.62 -8.55 -0.20
CA LEU A 17 -3.36 -7.67 -1.11
C LEU A 17 -3.24 -6.21 -0.70
N PHE A 18 -3.39 -5.87 0.59
CA PHE A 18 -3.17 -4.51 1.09
C PHE A 18 -1.73 -4.06 0.86
N LEU A 19 -0.74 -4.93 1.06
CA LEU A 19 0.67 -4.62 0.83
C LEU A 19 0.98 -4.43 -0.67
N VAL A 20 0.30 -5.17 -1.54
CA VAL A 20 0.35 -5.01 -3.00
C VAL A 20 -0.41 -3.76 -3.45
N GLU A 21 -1.55 -3.39 -2.87
CA GLU A 21 -2.23 -2.11 -3.16
C GLU A 21 -1.39 -0.92 -2.72
N THR A 22 -0.63 -1.06 -1.63
CA THR A 22 0.48 -0.16 -1.32
C THR A 22 1.70 -0.45 -2.20
N ARG A 23 1.51 -0.65 -3.52
CA ARG A 23 2.61 -0.79 -4.48
C ARG A 23 3.53 0.39 -4.27
N LYS A 24 4.67 0.09 -3.61
CA LYS A 24 5.88 0.87 -3.62
C LYS A 24 6.04 1.41 -5.02
N THR A 25 5.81 2.70 -5.21
CA THR A 25 6.33 3.32 -6.41
C THR A 25 7.84 3.26 -6.25
N GLY A 26 8.56 2.76 -7.26
CA GLY A 26 10.02 2.71 -7.25
C GLY A 26 10.68 4.10 -7.29
N ILE A 27 9.93 5.13 -6.92
CA ILE A 27 10.32 6.53 -6.95
C ILE A 27 10.96 6.82 -5.60
N ARG A 28 12.25 7.16 -5.65
CA ARG A 28 13.00 7.62 -4.50
C ARG A 28 12.51 9.01 -4.09
N CYS A 29 12.35 9.26 -2.80
CA CYS A 29 11.96 10.57 -2.27
C CYS A 29 12.75 10.91 -1.01
N GLU A 30 12.94 12.20 -0.76
CA GLU A 30 13.46 12.73 0.51
C GLU A 30 12.33 13.35 1.32
N SER A 31 11.40 14.00 0.62
CA SER A 31 10.19 14.61 1.16
C SER A 31 8.96 14.17 0.38
N LYS A 32 7.77 14.28 0.98
CA LYS A 32 6.48 13.99 0.33
C LYS A 32 6.27 14.82 -0.95
N GLN A 33 6.89 16.00 -1.04
CA GLN A 33 6.80 16.91 -2.19
C GLN A 33 7.54 16.41 -3.43
N ASP A 34 8.51 15.49 -3.27
CA ASP A 34 9.26 14.90 -4.40
C ASP A 34 8.45 13.85 -5.15
N CYS A 35 7.37 13.35 -4.55
CA CYS A 35 6.54 12.33 -5.15
C CYS A 35 5.60 12.96 -6.19
N PRO A 36 5.39 12.31 -7.35
CA PRO A 36 4.48 12.82 -8.37
C PRO A 36 3.07 12.94 -7.79
N THR A 37 2.57 14.17 -7.77
CA THR A 37 1.19 14.45 -7.40
C THR A 37 0.33 14.17 -8.64
N MET A 38 0.00 12.89 -8.86
CA MET A 38 -0.95 12.50 -9.91
C MET A 38 -2.36 12.99 -9.55
N ALA A 39 -3.19 13.23 -10.56
CA ALA A 39 -4.58 13.66 -10.40
C ALA A 39 -5.44 12.69 -9.55
N LEU A 40 -5.02 11.42 -9.42
CA LEU A 40 -5.40 10.52 -8.35
C LEU A 40 -4.14 9.79 -7.88
N PRO A 41 -3.75 9.92 -6.60
CA PRO A 41 -4.31 9.05 -5.56
C PRO A 41 -4.65 9.78 -4.24
N ASP A 42 -5.48 9.17 -3.39
CA ASP A 42 -6.01 9.79 -2.15
C ASP A 42 -4.94 10.27 -1.16
N TYR A 43 -3.79 9.61 -1.11
CA TYR A 43 -2.67 10.07 -0.29
C TYR A 43 -1.34 9.53 -0.83
N VAL A 44 -0.36 10.41 -1.02
CA VAL A 44 1.04 10.05 -1.29
C VAL A 44 1.89 10.42 -0.09
N THR A 45 2.82 9.54 0.29
CA THR A 45 3.79 9.82 1.35
C THR A 45 5.17 9.30 0.98
N CYS A 46 6.19 9.89 1.59
CA CYS A 46 7.54 9.36 1.53
C CYS A 46 7.79 8.49 2.77
N VAL A 47 7.99 7.19 2.59
CA VAL A 47 8.29 6.24 3.68
C VAL A 47 9.49 5.41 3.27
N GLU A 48 10.54 5.42 4.10
CA GLU A 48 11.81 4.71 3.85
C GLU A 48 12.52 5.15 2.55
N GLY A 49 12.40 6.43 2.22
CA GLY A 49 13.00 7.00 1.01
C GLY A 49 12.34 6.57 -0.30
N LEU A 50 11.12 6.01 -0.22
CA LEU A 50 10.30 5.61 -1.36
C LEU A 50 8.91 6.21 -1.26
N CYS A 51 8.40 6.65 -2.41
CA CYS A 51 7.04 7.14 -2.53
C CYS A 51 6.06 5.96 -2.39
N ARG A 52 5.19 6.02 -1.39
CA ARG A 52 4.06 5.11 -1.23
C ARG A 52 2.78 5.83 -1.59
N ILE A 53 2.02 5.20 -2.47
CA ILE A 53 0.72 5.66 -2.90
C ILE A 53 -0.33 4.84 -2.14
N TYR A 54 -1.31 5.53 -1.54
CA TYR A 54 -2.49 4.93 -0.96
C TYR A 54 -3.70 5.33 -1.80
N LEU A 55 -4.34 4.32 -2.39
CA LEU A 55 -5.63 4.45 -3.04
C LEU A 55 -6.70 4.12 -2.00
N ASN A 56 -7.59 5.05 -1.72
CA ASN A 56 -8.71 4.82 -0.83
C ASN A 56 -9.88 4.24 -1.65
N THR A 57 -9.68 3.07 -2.24
CA THR A 57 -10.75 2.38 -2.99
C THR A 57 -11.68 1.65 -2.01
N PHE A 58 -12.44 2.43 -1.23
CA PHE A 58 -13.66 1.98 -0.57
C PHE A 58 -14.83 2.75 -1.19
N ALA A 59 -15.34 2.24 -2.31
CA ALA A 59 -16.65 2.55 -2.87
C ALA A 59 -17.28 1.25 -3.36
#